data_AF-A0A7S3T8N7-F1
#
_entry.id   AF-A0A7S3T8N7-F1
#
_cell.length_a   1.000
_cell.length_b   1.000
_cell.length_c   1.000
_cell.angle_alpha   90.00
_cell.angle_beta   90.00
_cell.angle_gamma   90.00
#
_symmetry.space_group_name_H-M   'P 1'
#
loop_
_entity.id
_entity.type
_entity.pdbx_description
1 polymer ?
#
loop_
_entity_poly.entity_id
_entity_poly.type
_entity_poly.pdbx_seq_one_letter_code
_entity_poly.pdbx_strand_id
1 'polypeptide(L)'
;QLRAEAQQRAAEMQKKREEETTRRAEHTAAISVRKVIQRIRVCTAHNFDTLRAELEQLMAENLEKMGSTAEKVTQEAEKELLRAQTKMDELQVKKLEEEKAAL
;
A
#
# COMPACT_ATOMS: atom_id res chain seq x y z
N GLN A 1 -41.88 -20.03 16.88
CA GLN A 1 -40.52 -20.62 16.94
C GLN A 1 -39.88 -20.68 15.55
N LEU A 2 -40.44 -21.37 14.55
CA LEU A 2 -39.91 -21.43 13.17
C LEU A 2 -39.60 -20.07 12.50
N ARG A 3 -40.47 -19.05 12.66
CA ARG A 3 -40.22 -17.70 12.11
C ARG A 3 -39.05 -16.96 12.77
N ALA A 4 -38.87 -17.15 14.08
CA ALA A 4 -37.77 -16.53 14.82
C ALA A 4 -36.42 -17.16 14.45
N GLU A 5 -36.39 -18.48 14.29
CA GLU A 5 -35.19 -19.20 13.86
C GLU A 5 -34.82 -18.87 12.40
N ALA A 6 -35.81 -18.74 11.51
CA ALA A 6 -35.58 -18.27 10.14
C ALA A 6 -35.06 -16.82 10.08
N GLN A 7 -35.60 -15.93 10.93
CA GLN A 7 -35.10 -14.55 11.06
C GLN A 7 -33.67 -14.48 11.60
N GLN A 8 -33.32 -15.29 12.59
CA GLN A 8 -31.95 -15.37 13.11
C GLN A 8 -30.96 -15.84 12.06
N ARG A 9 -31.29 -16.90 11.31
CA ARG A 9 -30.43 -17.41 10.22
C ARG A 9 -30.27 -16.39 9.09
N ALA A 10 -31.34 -15.66 8.75
CA ALA A 10 -31.28 -14.59 7.75
C ALA A 10 -30.39 -13.43 8.22
N ALA A 11 -30.50 -13.03 9.48
CA ALA A 11 -29.69 -11.96 10.07
C ALA A 11 -28.19 -12.35 10.15
N GLU A 12 -27.86 -13.57 10.56
CA GLU A 12 -26.48 -14.07 10.55
C GLU A 12 -25.90 -14.15 9.13
N MET A 13 -26.69 -14.66 8.18
CA MET A 13 -26.26 -14.71 6.78
C MET A 13 -26.01 -13.31 6.21
N GLN A 14 -26.88 -12.36 6.53
CA GLN A 14 -26.75 -10.97 6.10
C GLN A 14 -25.50 -10.33 6.70
N LYS A 15 -25.30 -10.47 8.01
CA LYS A 15 -24.10 -9.96 8.69
C LYS A 15 -22.82 -10.53 8.09
N LYS A 16 -22.78 -11.83 7.81
CA LYS A 16 -21.62 -12.48 7.19
C LYS A 16 -21.33 -11.95 5.78
N ARG A 17 -22.37 -11.66 4.99
CA ARG A 17 -22.23 -11.07 3.64
C ARG A 17 -21.73 -9.64 3.69
N GLU A 18 -22.20 -8.85 4.64
CA GLU A 18 -21.74 -7.48 4.85
C GLU A 18 -20.27 -7.45 5.26
N GLU A 19 -19.87 -8.28 6.23
CA GLU A 19 -18.47 -8.42 6.65
C GLU A 19 -17.56 -8.84 5.48
N GLU A 20 -18.00 -9.79 4.65
CA GLU A 20 -17.22 -10.22 3.48
C GLU A 20 -17.10 -9.09 2.44
N THR A 21 -18.17 -8.34 2.22
CA THR A 21 -18.18 -7.21 1.27
C THR A 21 -17.23 -6.11 1.74
N THR A 22 -17.25 -5.77 3.03
CA THR A 22 -16.31 -4.81 3.63
C THR A 22 -14.87 -5.30 3.48
N ARG A 23 -14.57 -6.56 3.84
CA ARG A 23 -13.22 -7.12 3.69
C ARG A 23 -12.73 -7.11 2.25
N ARG A 24 -13.60 -7.41 1.28
CA ARG A 24 -13.26 -7.34 -0.15
C ARG A 24 -12.95 -5.91 -0.58
N ALA A 25 -13.72 -4.92 -0.13
CA ALA A 25 -13.47 -3.52 -0.43
C ALA A 25 -12.13 -3.03 0.16
N GLU A 26 -11.87 -3.35 1.43
CA GLU A 26 -10.60 -3.07 2.10
C GLU A 26 -9.42 -3.67 1.35
N HIS A 27 -9.54 -4.94 0.95
CA HIS A 27 -8.49 -5.64 0.22
C HIS A 27 -8.23 -5.03 -1.17
N THR A 28 -9.28 -4.64 -1.89
CA THR A 28 -9.13 -4.00 -3.21
C THR A 28 -8.42 -2.66 -3.10
N ALA A 29 -8.77 -1.84 -2.11
CA ALA A 29 -8.09 -0.58 -1.83
C ALA A 29 -6.60 -0.81 -1.51
N ALA A 30 -6.31 -1.81 -0.66
CA ALA A 30 -4.94 -2.16 -0.28
C ALA A 30 -4.09 -2.70 -1.44
N ILE A 31 -4.68 -3.44 -2.39
CA ILE A 31 -3.97 -3.92 -3.58
C ILE A 31 -3.43 -2.75 -4.41
N SER A 32 -4.22 -1.69 -4.58
CA SER A 32 -3.84 -0.53 -5.40
C SER A 32 -2.57 0.13 -4.85
N VAL A 33 -2.51 0.34 -3.53
CA VAL A 33 -1.33 0.89 -2.86
C VAL A 33 -0.14 -0.08 -2.94
N ARG A 34 -0.37 -1.38 -2.67
CA ARG A 34 0.70 -2.40 -2.69
C ARG A 34 1.38 -2.55 -4.06
N LYS A 35 0.66 -2.33 -5.15
CA LYS A 35 1.25 -2.34 -6.51
C LYS A 35 2.32 -1.26 -6.67
N VAL A 36 2.11 -0.06 -6.12
CA VAL A 36 3.10 1.02 -6.18
C VAL A 36 4.26 0.74 -5.22
N ILE A 37 4.00 0.22 -4.02
CA ILE A 37 5.05 -0.26 -3.11
C ILE A 37 5.96 -1.28 -3.82
N GLN A 38 5.40 -2.23 -4.57
CA GLN A 38 6.18 -3.20 -5.33
C GLN A 38 7.04 -2.55 -6.42
N ARG A 39 6.54 -1.49 -7.08
CA ARG A 39 7.32 -0.72 -8.06
C ARG A 39 8.45 0.08 -7.41
N ILE A 40 8.23 0.64 -6.21
CA ILE A 40 9.25 1.35 -5.44
C ILE A 40 10.43 0.44 -5.09
N ARG A 41 10.19 -0.84 -4.76
CA ARG A 41 11.27 -1.82 -4.47
C ARG A 41 12.32 -1.95 -5.57
N VAL A 42 11.91 -1.74 -6.82
CA VAL A 42 12.75 -1.88 -8.01
C VAL A 42 12.96 -0.55 -8.74
N CYS A 43 12.71 0.58 -8.06
CA CYS A 43 12.88 1.89 -8.65
C CYS A 43 14.34 2.20 -9.00
N THR A 44 14.50 3.18 -9.86
CA THR A 44 15.76 3.81 -10.25
C THR A 44 15.71 5.30 -9.91
N ALA A 45 16.86 5.97 -9.94
CA ALA A 45 16.94 7.41 -9.65
C ALA A 45 16.03 8.25 -10.55
N HIS A 46 15.76 7.81 -11.78
CA HIS A 46 14.93 8.53 -12.73
C HIS A 46 13.43 8.46 -12.42
N ASN A 47 12.96 7.44 -11.71
CA ASN A 47 11.53 7.21 -11.50
C ASN A 47 11.11 7.18 -10.02
N PHE A 48 12.06 7.27 -9.10
CA PHE A 48 11.78 7.21 -7.66
C PHE A 48 10.84 8.33 -7.21
N ASP A 49 11.10 9.59 -7.58
CA ASP A 49 10.27 10.74 -7.18
C ASP A 49 8.84 10.62 -7.70
N THR A 50 8.68 10.18 -8.95
CA THR A 50 7.37 9.93 -9.55
C THR A 50 6.61 8.82 -8.81
N LEU A 51 7.28 7.71 -8.48
CA LEU A 51 6.68 6.60 -7.75
C LEU A 51 6.32 6.98 -6.31
N ARG A 52 7.13 7.82 -5.67
CA ARG A 52 6.86 8.37 -4.35
C ARG A 52 5.60 9.23 -4.36
N ALA A 53 5.49 10.17 -5.30
CA ALA A 53 4.30 11.00 -5.44
C ALA A 53 3.04 10.16 -5.75
N GLU A 54 3.16 9.15 -6.62
CA GLU A 54 2.07 8.21 -6.94
C GLU A 54 1.63 7.44 -5.68
N LEU A 55 2.57 6.99 -4.85
CA LEU A 55 2.28 6.32 -3.59
C LEU A 55 1.57 7.24 -2.60
N GLU A 56 2.08 8.46 -2.40
CA GLU A 56 1.49 9.45 -1.50
C GLU A 56 0.04 9.78 -1.92
N GLN A 57 -0.20 9.97 -3.22
CA GLN A 57 -1.54 10.18 -3.75
C GLN A 57 -2.47 8.99 -3.49
N LEU A 58 -2.05 7.77 -3.85
CA LEU A 58 -2.87 6.58 -3.67
C LEU A 58 -3.14 6.27 -2.20
N MET A 59 -2.19 6.53 -1.32
CA MET A 59 -2.40 6.42 0.12
C MET A 59 -3.48 7.40 0.57
N ALA A 60 -3.41 8.67 0.18
CA ALA A 60 -4.43 9.66 0.52
C ALA A 60 -5.83 9.26 0.01
N GLU A 61 -5.94 8.73 -1.22
CA GLU A 61 -7.22 8.34 -1.83
C GLU A 61 -7.84 7.05 -1.23
N ASN A 62 -7.02 6.19 -0.63
CA ASN A 62 -7.42 4.85 -0.19
C ASN A 62 -7.28 4.60 1.31
N LEU A 63 -6.68 5.51 2.09
CA LEU A 63 -6.38 5.29 3.51
C LEU A 63 -7.60 4.85 4.30
N GLU A 64 -8.71 5.60 4.18
CA GLU A 64 -9.96 5.28 4.85
C GLU A 64 -10.59 3.98 4.33
N LYS A 65 -10.49 3.74 3.02
CA LYS A 65 -11.08 2.55 2.36
C LYS A 65 -10.37 1.26 2.72
N MET A 66 -9.09 1.32 3.09
CA MET A 66 -8.30 0.16 3.49
C MET A 66 -8.70 -0.38 4.87
N GLY A 67 -9.40 0.41 5.68
CA GLY A 67 -9.98 -0.01 6.96
C GLY A 67 -8.99 -0.77 7.83
N SER A 68 -9.31 -2.03 8.16
CA SER A 68 -8.50 -2.90 9.02
C SER A 68 -7.07 -3.17 8.50
N THR A 69 -6.82 -2.95 7.21
CA THR A 69 -5.51 -3.21 6.58
C THR A 69 -4.62 -1.96 6.46
N ALA A 70 -5.15 -0.77 6.73
CA ALA A 70 -4.47 0.50 6.49
C ALA A 70 -3.13 0.62 7.22
N GLU A 71 -3.08 0.26 8.51
CA GLU A 71 -1.87 0.35 9.33
C GLU A 71 -0.73 -0.49 8.75
N LYS A 72 -1.01 -1.76 8.41
CA LYS A 72 0.00 -2.67 7.85
C LYS A 72 0.52 -2.19 6.50
N VAL A 73 -0.36 -1.72 5.63
CA VAL A 73 0.03 -1.20 4.31
C VAL A 73 0.86 0.08 4.45
N THR A 74 0.55 0.93 5.43
CA THR A 74 1.33 2.14 5.74
C THR A 74 2.74 1.79 6.20
N GLN A 75 2.88 0.82 7.11
CA GLN A 75 4.20 0.33 7.54
C GLN A 75 5.00 -0.29 6.39
N GLU A 76 4.35 -1.03 5.49
CA GLU A 76 4.98 -1.55 4.26
C GLU A 76 5.49 -0.40 3.38
N ALA A 77 4.67 0.63 3.17
CA ALA A 77 5.00 1.80 2.36
C ALA A 77 6.22 2.56 2.92
N GLU A 78 6.19 2.91 4.22
CA GLU A 78 7.28 3.61 4.90
C GLU A 78 8.60 2.84 4.81
N LYS A 79 8.55 1.52 5.06
CA LYS A 79 9.73 0.66 5.02
C LYS A 79 10.36 0.63 3.62
N GLU A 80 9.56 0.48 2.57
CA GLU A 80 10.10 0.41 1.21
C GLU A 80 10.55 1.77 0.69
N LEU A 81 9.88 2.86 1.08
CA LEU A 81 10.33 4.22 0.77
C LEU A 81 11.69 4.51 1.41
N LEU A 82 11.88 4.16 2.68
CA LEU A 82 13.16 4.35 3.37
C LEU A 82 14.27 3.57 2.67
N ARG A 83 14.02 2.29 2.34
CA ARG A 83 14.99 1.44 1.63
C ARG A 83 15.35 1.99 0.25
N ALA A 84 14.35 2.43 -0.51
CA ALA A 84 14.57 3.02 -1.82
C ALA A 84 15.35 4.32 -1.73
N GLN A 85 15.02 5.20 -0.77
CA GLN A 85 15.75 6.44 -0.51
C GLN A 85 17.23 6.17 -0.20
N THR A 86 17.52 5.28 0.76
CA THR A 86 18.91 4.92 1.11
C THR A 86 19.68 4.43 -0.12
N LYS A 87 19.06 3.59 -0.96
CA LYS A 87 19.68 3.13 -2.21
C LYS A 87 19.95 4.28 -3.18
N MET A 88 19.05 5.25 -3.31
CA MET A 88 19.25 6.41 -4.19
C MET A 88 20.39 7.30 -3.67
N ASP A 89 20.45 7.53 -2.36
CA ASP A 89 21.50 8.33 -1.72
C ASP A 89 22.88 7.68 -1.95
N GLU A 90 23.00 6.36 -1.75
CA GLU A 90 24.23 5.61 -2.02
C GLU A 90 24.67 5.70 -3.49
N LEU A 91 23.73 5.60 -4.43
CA LEU A 91 24.02 5.72 -5.86
C LEU A 91 24.49 7.13 -6.22
N GLN A 92 23.89 8.16 -5.61
CA GLN A 92 24.28 9.54 -5.83
C GLN A 92 25.69 9.82 -5.28
N VAL A 93 26.00 9.33 -4.07
CA VAL A 93 27.35 9.45 -3.49
C VAL A 93 28.39 8.81 -4.39
N LYS A 94 28.17 7.55 -4.82
CA LYS A 94 29.10 6.85 -5.73
C LYS A 94 29.33 7.61 -7.03
N LYS A 95 28.26 8.11 -7.65
CA LYS A 95 28.36 8.88 -8.89
C LYS A 95 29.21 10.15 -8.72
N LEU A 96 29.05 10.86 -7.60
CA LEU A 96 29.83 12.06 -7.30
C LEU A 96 31.30 11.74 -7.04
N GLU A 97 31.61 10.60 -6.41
CA GLU A 97 32.99 10.15 -6.19
C GLU A 97 33.67 9.76 -7.50
N GLU A 98 32.97 9.02 -8.37
CA GLU A 98 33.47 8.66 -9.70
C GLU A 98 33.72 9.89 -10.58
N GLU A 99 32.81 10.86 -10.56
CA GLU A 99 32.96 12.12 -11.30
C GLU A 99 34.17 12.93 -10.80
N LYS A 100 34.40 12.97 -9.48
CA LYS A 100 35.57 13.62 -8.89
C LYS A 100 36.88 12.90 -9.20
N ALA A 101 36.86 11.56 -9.27
CA ALA A 101 38.05 10.77 -9.58
C ALA A 101 38.42 10.81 -11.07
N ALA A 102 37.46 11.13 -11.94
CA ALA A 102 37.66 11.27 -13.38
C ALA A 102 38.12 12.68 -13.81
N LEU A 103 38.20 13.64 -12.87
CA LEU A 103 38.61 15.03 -13.09
C LEU A 103 40.07 15.25 -12.66
#